data_AF-A0A497IZ89-F1
#
_entry.id   AF-A0A497IZ89-F1
#
_cell.length_a   1.000
_cell.length_b   1.000
_cell.length_c   1.000
_cell.angle_alpha   90.00
_cell.angle_beta   90.00
_cell.angle_gamma   90.00
#
_symmetry.space_group_name_H-M   'P 1'
#
loop_
_entity.id
_entity.type
_entity.pdbx_description
1 polymer ?
#
loop_
_entity_poly.entity_id
_entity_poly.type
_entity_poly.pdbx_seq_one_letter_code
_entity_poly.pdbx_strand_id
1 'polypeptide(L)' 'MFRGNLQHTGYIDGYGRITNETLTLKWSYKTGTGIWSSAAIADLDNDGEMEVVVGSSDHKVYCLSSSGKVEWSYKTDDMV' A
#
# COMPACT_ATOMS: atom_id res chain seq x y z
N MET A 1 -6.71 -5.18 2.32
CA MET A 1 -7.48 -4.94 3.57
C MET A 1 -6.54 -4.47 4.68
N PHE A 2 -6.93 -3.49 5.51
CA PHE A 2 -6.11 -3.10 6.66
C PHE A 2 -6.00 -4.29 7.65
N ARG A 3 -4.77 -4.59 8.08
CA ARG A 3 -4.46 -5.74 8.96
C ARG A 3 -4.85 -7.12 8.40
N GLY A 4 -4.71 -7.31 7.09
CA GLY A 4 -4.69 -8.64 6.44
C GLY A 4 -6.04 -9.28 6.18
N ASN A 5 -6.96 -9.29 7.14
CA ASN A 5 -8.31 -9.87 6.99
C ASN A 5 -9.37 -9.13 7.80
N LEU A 6 -10.65 -9.54 7.67
CA LEU A 6 -11.79 -8.90 8.34
C LEU A 6 -11.72 -8.99 9.88
N GLN A 7 -10.88 -9.89 10.39
CA GLN A 7 -10.61 -10.07 11.82
C GLN A 7 -9.41 -9.24 12.31
N HIS A 8 -8.77 -8.46 11.42
CA HIS A 8 -7.66 -7.56 11.73
C HIS A 8 -6.45 -8.24 12.40
N THR A 9 -6.13 -9.47 12.00
CA THR A 9 -5.06 -10.27 12.61
C THR A 9 -3.64 -9.76 12.34
N GLY A 10 -3.47 -8.93 11.30
CA GLY A 10 -2.15 -8.57 10.79
C GLY A 10 -1.42 -9.73 10.09
N TYR A 11 -2.14 -10.81 9.78
CA TYR A 11 -1.63 -11.98 9.07
C TYR A 11 -2.21 -12.04 7.66
N ILE A 12 -1.36 -12.33 6.68
CA ILE A 12 -1.75 -12.60 5.29
C ILE A 12 -1.44 -14.06 4.96
N ASP A 13 -2.43 -14.78 4.45
CA ASP A 13 -2.30 -16.17 4.00
C ASP A 13 -2.09 -16.22 2.48
N GLY A 14 -1.50 -17.29 1.95
CA GLY A 14 -1.40 -17.54 0.51
C GLY A 14 -0.22 -16.91 -0.25
N TYR A 15 0.52 -15.94 0.32
CA TYR A 15 1.65 -15.27 -0.35
C TYR A 15 3.05 -15.84 0.00
N GLY A 16 3.08 -16.99 0.68
CA GLY A 16 4.33 -17.63 1.11
C GLY A 16 4.96 -16.94 2.33
N ARG A 17 5.80 -17.67 3.07
CA ARG A 17 6.63 -17.10 4.14
C ARG A 17 7.98 -16.72 3.54
N ILE A 18 8.45 -15.50 3.80
CA ILE A 18 9.84 -15.15 3.54
C ILE A 18 10.69 -15.90 4.57
N THR A 19 11.27 -17.03 4.17
CA THR A 19 11.95 -17.94 5.12
C THR A 19 13.46 -17.91 5.05
N ASN A 20 14.09 -17.33 4.00
CA ASN A 20 15.56 -17.25 3.86
C ASN A 20 16.04 -16.34 2.70
N GLU A 21 15.27 -15.33 2.30
CA GLU A 21 15.66 -14.43 1.20
C GLU A 21 16.30 -13.15 1.74
N THR A 22 17.40 -12.72 1.10
CA THR A 22 17.92 -11.37 1.31
C THR A 22 16.88 -10.38 0.81
N LEU A 23 16.31 -9.60 1.73
CA LEU A 23 15.38 -8.53 1.38
C LEU A 23 16.11 -7.48 0.55
N THR A 24 15.67 -7.31 -0.70
CA THR A 24 16.13 -6.24 -1.58
C THR A 24 15.01 -5.24 -1.81
N LEU A 25 15.37 -3.96 -1.97
CA LEU A 25 14.41 -2.93 -2.32
C LEU A 25 13.89 -3.18 -3.74
N LYS A 26 12.61 -3.51 -3.88
CA LYS A 26 11.96 -3.67 -5.19
C LYS A 26 11.66 -2.31 -5.83
N TRP A 27 11.07 -1.39 -5.05
CA TRP A 27 10.75 -0.04 -5.48
C TRP A 27 10.59 0.89 -4.27
N SER A 28 10.64 2.18 -4.51
CA SER A 28 10.26 3.21 -3.53
C SER A 28 9.52 4.35 -4.24
N TYR A 29 8.59 4.98 -3.52
CA TYR A 29 7.85 6.14 -3.99
C TYR A 29 7.90 7.24 -2.94
N LYS A 30 8.16 8.47 -3.37
CA LYS A 30 8.24 9.64 -2.49
C LYS A 30 6.95 10.47 -2.58
N THR A 31 6.21 10.57 -1.48
CA THR A 31 5.09 11.50 -1.31
C THR A 31 5.57 12.94 -1.07
N GLY A 32 4.66 13.90 -1.10
CA GLY A 32 4.99 15.31 -0.89
C GLY A 32 5.39 15.63 0.54
N THR A 33 4.79 14.97 1.53
CA THR A 33 5.09 15.16 2.95
C THR A 33 5.03 13.82 3.72
N GLY A 34 4.96 13.89 5.06
CA GLY A 34 4.92 12.73 5.94
C GLY A 34 3.76 11.78 5.65
N ILE A 35 3.98 10.52 6.03
CA ILE A 35 2.98 9.45 6.07
C ILE A 35 2.93 9.00 7.53
N TRP A 36 1.79 9.21 8.17
CA TRP A 36 1.52 8.68 9.53
C TRP A 36 0.53 7.51 9.52
N SER A 37 -0.11 7.28 8.38
CA SER A 37 -1.04 6.17 8.16
C SER A 37 -0.31 4.84 7.94
N SER A 38 -1.05 3.74 8.10
CA SER A 38 -0.61 2.42 7.63
C SER A 38 -1.09 2.20 6.20
N ALA A 39 -0.27 1.56 5.36
CA ALA A 39 -0.70 1.18 4.03
C ALA A 39 -1.79 0.09 4.05
N ALA A 40 -2.71 0.16 3.09
CA ALA A 40 -3.66 -0.91 2.78
C ALA A 40 -3.27 -1.57 1.46
N ILE A 41 -3.22 -2.90 1.45
CA ILE A 41 -2.83 -3.68 0.27
C ILE A 41 -3.99 -4.58 -0.14
N ALA A 42 -4.43 -4.49 -1.38
CA ALA A 42 -5.48 -5.31 -1.97
C ALA A 42 -5.43 -5.20 -3.50
N ASP A 43 -5.91 -6.22 -4.19
CA ASP A 43 -6.29 -6.16 -5.60
C ASP A 43 -7.60 -5.36 -5.69
N LEU A 44 -7.52 -4.11 -6.13
CA LEU A 44 -8.61 -3.13 -6.11
C LEU A 44 -9.45 -3.18 -7.38
N ASP A 45 -8.87 -3.59 -8.50
CA ASP A 45 -9.53 -3.64 -9.81
C ASP A 45 -9.77 -5.06 -10.33
N ASN A 46 -9.36 -6.08 -9.58
CA ASN A 46 -9.47 -7.51 -9.87
C ASN A 46 -8.64 -7.94 -11.10
N ASP A 47 -7.49 -7.32 -11.32
CA ASP A 47 -6.54 -7.70 -12.37
C ASP A 47 -5.54 -8.81 -11.94
N GLY A 48 -5.53 -9.14 -10.64
CA GLY A 48 -4.67 -10.15 -10.04
C GLY A 48 -3.34 -9.62 -9.49
N GLU A 49 -3.05 -8.34 -9.69
CA GLU A 49 -1.95 -7.62 -9.04
C GLU A 49 -2.44 -6.97 -7.73
N MET A 50 -1.49 -6.54 -6.90
CA MET A 50 -1.80 -5.95 -5.59
C MET A 50 -1.43 -4.48 -5.58
N GLU A 51 -2.40 -3.62 -5.28
CA GLU A 51 -2.19 -2.20 -5.14
C GLU A 51 -1.91 -1.83 -3.69
N VAL A 52 -1.10 -0.79 -3.51
CA VAL A 52 -0.77 -0.20 -2.22
C VAL A 52 -1.43 1.17 -2.13
N VAL A 53 -2.37 1.31 -1.19
CA VAL A 53 -3.03 2.58 -0.88
C VAL A 53 -2.45 3.18 0.38
N VAL A 54 -2.08 4.47 0.31
CA VAL A 54 -1.49 5.20 1.44
C VAL A 54 -1.98 6.65 1.47
N GLY A 55 -2.30 7.13 2.67
CA GLY A 55 -2.60 8.54 2.93
C GLY A 55 -1.34 9.31 3.29
N SER A 56 -1.19 10.51 2.74
CA SER A 56 -0.12 11.45 3.10
C SER A 56 -0.69 12.79 3.51
N SER A 57 0.08 13.48 4.34
CA SER A 57 -0.27 14.78 4.90
C SER A 57 -0.01 15.94 3.94
N ASP A 58 0.26 15.61 2.67
CA ASP A 58 0.23 16.54 1.54
C ASP A 58 -1.19 16.69 0.96
N HIS A 59 -2.21 16.29 1.75
CA HIS A 59 -3.62 16.31 1.41
C HIS A 59 -3.95 15.35 0.26
N LYS A 60 -3.30 14.19 0.20
CA LYS A 60 -3.56 13.19 -0.85
C LYS A 60 -3.60 11.76 -0.33
N VAL A 61 -4.45 10.99 -1.00
CA VAL A 61 -4.39 9.52 -1.02
C VAL A 61 -3.74 9.08 -2.32
N TYR A 62 -2.82 8.14 -2.22
CA TYR A 62 -2.09 7.54 -3.34
C TYR A 62 -2.48 6.08 -3.50
N CYS A 63 -2.66 5.63 -4.73
CA CYS A 63 -2.72 4.22 -5.11
C CYS A 63 -1.53 3.90 -6.01
N LEU A 64 -0.70 2.97 -5.57
CA LEU A 64 0.49 2.52 -6.25
C LEU A 64 0.30 1.08 -6.71
N SER A 65 0.60 0.80 -7.98
CA SER A 65 0.68 -0.56 -8.53
C SER A 65 1.72 -1.42 -7.77
N SER A 66 1.72 -2.73 -8.03
CA SER A 66 2.72 -3.69 -7.52
C SER A 66 4.18 -3.31 -7.88
N SER A 67 4.37 -2.50 -8.92
CA SER A 67 5.66 -1.96 -9.37
C SER A 67 6.08 -0.62 -8.73
N GLY A 68 5.22 -0.01 -7.91
CA GLY A 68 5.45 1.29 -7.26
C GLY A 68 5.08 2.51 -8.11
N LYS A 69 4.49 2.32 -9.30
CA LYS A 69 3.95 3.40 -10.13
C LYS A 69 2.60 3.88 -9.60
N VAL A 70 2.38 5.19 -9.56
CA VAL A 70 1.07 5.78 -9.26
C VAL A 70 0.07 5.44 -10.36
N GLU A 71 -1.02 4.78 -9.97
CA GLU A 71 -2.16 4.54 -10.85
C GLU A 71 -3.15 5.69 -10.76
N TRP A 72 -3.43 6.14 -9.54
CA TRP A 72 -4.21 7.34 -9.29
C TRP A 72 -3.79 8.02 -7.97
N SER A 73 -4.16 9.29 -7.86
CA SER A 73 -4.10 10.02 -6.59
C SER A 73 -5.34 10.87 -6.44
N TYR A 74 -5.81 11.02 -5.22
CA TYR A 74 -6.98 11.83 -4.90
C TYR A 74 -6.60 12.90 -3.90
N LYS A 75 -6.95 14.16 -4.19
CA LYS A 75 -6.73 15.29 -3.29
C LYS A 75 -7.88 15.37 -2.28
N THR A 76 -7.53 15.40 -1.01
CA THR A 76 -8.45 15.66 0.11
C THR A 76 -8.39 17.12 0.53
N ASP A 77 -9.35 17.56 1.34
CA ASP A 77 -9.38 18.93 1.86
C ASP A 77 -8.45 19.13 3.07
N ASP A 78 -8.10 18.04 3.76
CA ASP A 78 -7.17 18.04 4.90
C ASP A 78 -6.18 16.87 4.81
N MET A 79 -5.21 16.83 5.73
CA MET A 79 -4.19 15.79 5.82
C MET A 79 -4.81 14.41 6.01
N VAL A 80 -4.19 13.39 5.40
CA VAL A 80 -4.58 11.97 5.53
C VAL A 80 -3.49 11.17 6.22
#